data_AF-A0A6H9YEM3-F1
#
_entry.id   AF-A0A6H9YEM3-F1
#
_cell.length_a   1.000
_cell.length_b   1.000
_cell.length_c   1.000
_cell.angle_alpha   90.00
_cell.angle_beta   90.00
_cell.angle_gamma   90.00
#
_symmetry.space_group_name_H-M   'P 1'
#
loop_
_entity.id
_entity.type
_entity.pdbx_description
1 polymer ?
#
loop_
_entity_poly.entity_id
_entity_poly.type
_entity_poly.pdbx_seq_one_letter_code
_entity_poly.pdbx_strand_id
1 'polypeptide(L)'
;MSKVLLVLTSAALLGLSACADLNANKASSEPAAATATISAEAQAALAAAQSAVKDAKSKNALWTTADSALKAAEAAAAKGDSDTVLKQAKRASSDVQKGLAQLNYPVLKVGD
;
A
#
# COMPACT_ATOMS: atom_id res chain seq x y z
N MET A 1 2.64 37.46 32.42
CA MET A 1 1.51 37.34 33.38
C MET A 1 0.22 37.19 32.58
N SER A 2 -0.69 36.35 33.09
CA SER A 2 -1.98 35.90 32.52
C SER A 2 -1.88 34.92 31.33
N LYS A 3 -2.05 33.60 31.54
CA LYS A 3 -3.32 32.84 31.79
C LYS A 3 -4.18 32.93 30.52
N VAL A 4 -4.46 31.86 29.79
CA VAL A 4 -5.56 30.92 30.07
C VAL A 4 -5.28 29.52 29.48
N LEU A 5 -5.44 28.52 30.35
CA LEU A 5 -5.61 27.10 30.07
C LEU A 5 -6.95 26.82 29.39
N LEU A 6 -6.98 25.99 28.36
CA LEU A 6 -8.18 25.25 27.98
C LEU A 6 -7.84 23.76 27.86
N VAL A 7 -7.86 23.11 29.04
CA VAL A 7 -8.19 21.69 29.16
C VAL A 7 -9.71 21.62 29.23
N LEU A 8 -10.34 20.92 28.30
CA LEU A 8 -11.71 20.45 28.47
C LEU A 8 -11.76 18.95 28.13
N THR A 9 -11.55 18.17 29.18
CA THR A 9 -11.89 16.77 29.28
C THR A 9 -13.41 16.60 29.21
N SER A 10 -13.89 15.84 28.23
CA SER A 10 -15.18 15.16 28.31
C SER A 10 -14.97 13.70 27.94
N ALA A 11 -14.75 12.89 28.98
CA ALA A 11 -14.99 11.46 28.91
C ALA A 11 -16.49 11.22 28.97
N ALA A 12 -17.04 10.54 27.97
CA ALA A 12 -18.30 9.81 28.07
C ALA A 12 -18.24 8.62 27.12
N LEU A 13 -17.94 7.46 27.72
CA LEU A 13 -18.25 6.14 27.20
C LEU A 13 -19.77 5.99 27.00
N LEU A 14 -20.17 5.48 25.83
CA LEU A 14 -21.37 4.68 25.54
C LEU A 14 -21.03 4.02 24.19
N GLY A 15 -20.62 2.76 24.12
CA GLY A 15 -21.44 1.62 24.48
C GLY A 15 -22.26 1.17 23.26
N LEU A 16 -21.60 0.61 22.23
CA LEU A 16 -22.29 -0.26 21.28
C LEU A 16 -21.98 -1.70 21.64
N SER A 17 -22.93 -2.24 22.38
CA SER A 17 -23.08 -3.62 22.82
C SER A 17 -23.09 -4.61 21.65
N ALA A 18 -22.46 -5.76 21.92
CA ALA A 18 -22.83 -7.11 21.50
C ALA A 18 -22.80 -7.48 20.00
N CYS A 19 -21.84 -8.35 19.66
CA CYS A 19 -22.16 -9.75 19.36
C CYS A 19 -20.94 -10.63 19.68
N ALA A 20 -20.78 -10.92 20.97
CA ALA A 20 -20.18 -12.17 21.39
C ALA A 20 -21.31 -13.22 21.37
N ASP A 21 -21.62 -13.75 20.19
CA ASP A 21 -22.34 -15.01 20.08
C ASP A 21 -21.36 -16.14 20.38
N LEU A 22 -21.12 -16.37 21.68
CA LEU A 22 -20.62 -17.66 22.12
C LEU A 22 -21.80 -18.64 22.16
N ASN A 23 -21.89 -19.40 21.07
CA ASN A 23 -22.14 -20.84 21.06
C ASN A 23 -23.61 -21.32 21.17
N ALA A 24 -24.32 -21.35 20.04
CA ALA A 24 -25.45 -22.26 19.84
C ALA A 24 -25.80 -22.47 18.34
N ASN A 25 -24.91 -23.05 17.53
CA ASN A 25 -25.32 -24.05 16.54
C ASN A 25 -24.14 -24.76 15.89
N LYS A 26 -24.11 -26.08 16.06
CA LYS A 26 -23.26 -26.99 15.31
C LYS A 26 -23.84 -27.11 13.90
N ALA A 27 -23.40 -26.24 12.99
CA ALA A 27 -23.54 -26.44 11.55
C ALA A 27 -22.14 -26.41 10.95
N SER A 28 -21.74 -27.53 10.36
CA SER A 28 -20.45 -27.80 9.75
C SER A 28 -19.86 -26.58 9.06
N SER A 29 -18.85 -25.98 9.69
CA SER A 29 -17.96 -25.06 8.99
C SER A 29 -16.95 -25.91 8.23
N GLU A 30 -17.35 -26.32 7.04
CA GLU A 30 -16.39 -26.61 5.98
C GLU A 30 -15.40 -25.43 5.93
N PRO A 31 -14.07 -25.66 5.86
CA PRO A 31 -13.13 -24.56 5.79
C PRO A 31 -13.46 -23.75 4.54
N ALA A 32 -14.10 -22.59 4.72
CA ALA A 32 -14.19 -21.59 3.67
C ALA A 32 -12.75 -21.34 3.23
N ALA A 33 -12.42 -21.73 2.00
CA ALA A 33 -11.08 -21.63 1.45
C ALA A 33 -10.56 -20.23 1.77
N ALA A 34 -9.58 -20.15 2.66
CA ALA A 34 -9.01 -18.88 3.08
C ALA A 34 -8.47 -18.22 1.81
N THR A 35 -9.16 -17.18 1.34
CA THR A 35 -8.60 -16.31 0.32
C THR A 35 -7.25 -15.87 0.84
N ALA A 36 -6.20 -16.20 0.10
CA ALA A 36 -4.83 -15.90 0.49
C ALA A 36 -4.68 -14.38 0.59
N THR A 37 -4.84 -13.83 1.79
CA THR A 37 -4.79 -12.40 2.07
C THR A 37 -3.37 -12.04 2.46
N ILE A 38 -2.77 -11.11 1.73
CA ILE A 38 -1.49 -10.50 2.09
C ILE A 38 -1.62 -9.62 3.35
N SER A 39 -0.51 -9.42 4.06
CA SER A 39 -0.45 -8.58 5.25
C SER A 39 -0.88 -7.13 4.99
N ALA A 40 -1.33 -6.42 6.03
CA ALA A 40 -1.71 -5.00 5.92
C ALA A 40 -0.56 -4.12 5.42
N GLU A 41 0.68 -4.43 5.82
CA GLU A 41 1.88 -3.75 5.33
C GLU A 41 2.10 -3.98 3.83
N ALA A 42 1.96 -5.22 3.37
CA ALA A 42 2.07 -5.55 1.95
C ALA A 42 0.98 -4.87 1.11
N GLN A 43 -0.25 -4.77 1.62
CA GLN A 43 -1.34 -4.03 0.96
C GLN A 43 -1.00 -2.55 0.82
N ALA A 44 -0.52 -1.92 1.90
CA ALA A 44 -0.13 -0.52 1.89
C ALA A 44 1.03 -0.25 0.91
N ALA A 45 2.04 -1.13 0.89
CA ALA A 45 3.17 -1.04 -0.04
C ALA A 45 2.73 -1.18 -1.50
N LEU A 46 1.84 -2.14 -1.80
CA LEU A 46 1.30 -2.34 -3.14
C LEU A 46 0.51 -1.11 -3.60
N ALA A 47 -0.38 -0.57 -2.76
CA ALA A 47 -1.15 0.63 -3.08
C ALA A 47 -0.25 1.86 -3.33
N ALA A 48 0.80 2.03 -2.52
CA ALA A 48 1.78 3.09 -2.73
C ALA A 48 2.53 2.93 -4.06
N ALA A 49 2.96 1.72 -4.41
CA ALA A 49 3.61 1.43 -5.69
C ALA A 49 2.68 1.68 -6.89
N GLN A 50 1.41 1.27 -6.82
CA GLN A 50 0.41 1.53 -7.85
C GLN A 50 0.20 3.03 -8.08
N SER A 51 0.08 3.81 -7.01
CA SER A 51 -0.05 5.26 -7.08
C SER A 51 1.20 5.91 -7.71
N ALA A 52 2.39 5.50 -7.28
CA ALA A 52 3.65 6.02 -7.82
C ALA A 52 3.83 5.70 -9.33
N VAL A 53 3.51 4.48 -9.74
CA VAL A 53 3.55 4.08 -11.17
C VAL A 53 2.56 4.90 -12.00
N LYS A 54 1.37 5.17 -11.47
CA LYS A 54 0.38 6.03 -12.14
C LYS A 54 0.91 7.45 -12.32
N ASP A 55 1.52 8.03 -11.29
CA ASP A 55 2.14 9.36 -11.38
C ASP A 55 3.26 9.40 -12.43
N ALA A 56 4.20 8.45 -12.38
CA ALA A 56 5.29 8.35 -13.35
C ALA A 56 4.79 8.17 -14.79
N LYS A 57 3.75 7.36 -14.99
CA LYS A 57 3.12 7.17 -16.30
C LYS A 57 2.53 8.46 -16.84
N SER A 58 1.86 9.25 -15.98
CA SER A 58 1.26 10.54 -16.39
C SER A 58 2.30 11.57 -16.84
N LYS A 59 3.55 11.43 -16.34
CA LYS A 59 4.69 12.30 -16.66
C LYS A 59 5.59 11.73 -17.76
N ASN A 60 5.18 10.65 -18.44
CA ASN A 60 6.01 9.90 -19.42
C ASN A 60 7.38 9.49 -18.87
N ALA A 61 7.46 9.21 -17.56
CA ALA A 61 8.69 8.90 -16.84
C ALA A 61 8.74 7.45 -16.33
N LEU A 62 7.76 6.61 -16.72
CA LEU A 62 7.68 5.23 -16.25
C LEU A 62 8.72 4.35 -16.96
N TRP A 63 9.66 3.80 -16.18
CA TRP A 63 10.57 2.77 -16.65
C TRP A 63 9.87 1.41 -16.76
N THR A 64 10.25 0.61 -17.75
CA THR A 64 9.70 -0.74 -17.95
C THR A 64 9.99 -1.70 -16.80
N THR A 65 11.10 -1.49 -16.07
CA THR A 65 11.43 -2.27 -14.87
C THR A 65 10.49 -1.98 -13.70
N ALA A 66 10.03 -0.74 -13.56
CA ALA A 66 9.04 -0.36 -12.55
C ALA A 66 7.67 -1.01 -12.85
N ASP A 67 7.24 -0.98 -14.11
CA ASP A 67 6.01 -1.64 -14.57
C ASP A 67 6.08 -3.17 -14.36
N SER A 68 7.21 -3.78 -14.71
CA SER A 68 7.43 -5.22 -14.51
C SER A 68 7.43 -5.61 -13.03
N ALA A 69 8.05 -4.81 -12.17
CA ALA A 69 8.05 -5.04 -10.73
C ALA A 69 6.64 -4.89 -10.13
N LEU A 70 5.86 -3.90 -10.57
CA LEU A 70 4.48 -3.74 -10.11
C LEU A 70 3.63 -4.96 -10.48
N LYS A 71 3.70 -5.43 -11.73
CA LYS A 71 3.00 -6.65 -12.17
C LYS A 71 3.40 -7.88 -11.36
N ALA A 72 4.68 -8.00 -11.01
CA ALA A 72 5.16 -9.08 -10.15
C ALA A 72 4.60 -8.97 -8.72
N ALA A 73 4.49 -7.76 -8.18
CA ALA A 73 3.85 -7.53 -6.88
C ALA A 73 2.36 -7.90 -6.90
N GLU A 74 1.62 -7.49 -7.94
CA GLU A 74 0.20 -7.84 -8.10
C GLU A 74 -0.01 -9.35 -8.25
N ALA A 75 0.85 -10.02 -9.00
CA ALA A 75 0.82 -11.47 -9.15
C ALA A 75 1.16 -12.21 -7.83
N ALA A 76 2.03 -11.64 -6.98
CA ALA A 76 2.32 -12.17 -5.66
C ALA A 76 1.17 -11.93 -4.68
N ALA A 77 0.52 -10.76 -4.76
CA ALA A 77 -0.65 -10.44 -3.96
C ALA A 77 -1.81 -11.41 -4.22
N ALA A 78 -2.04 -11.78 -5.49
CA ALA A 78 -3.01 -12.79 -5.87
C ALA A 78 -2.71 -14.19 -5.30
N LYS A 79 -1.47 -14.44 -4.88
CA LYS A 79 -1.02 -15.70 -4.25
C LYS A 79 -0.94 -15.61 -2.72
N GLY A 80 -1.25 -14.46 -2.12
CA GLY A 80 -1.03 -14.21 -0.68
C GLY A 80 0.44 -14.08 -0.26
N ASP A 81 1.36 -13.93 -1.21
CA ASP A 81 2.80 -13.85 -0.94
C ASP A 81 3.21 -12.42 -0.54
N SER A 82 3.12 -12.14 0.76
CA SER A 82 3.40 -10.82 1.33
C SER A 82 4.86 -10.40 1.15
N ASP A 83 5.81 -11.33 1.26
CA ASP A 83 7.24 -11.03 1.16
C ASP A 83 7.61 -10.60 -0.25
N THR A 84 7.11 -11.31 -1.26
CA THR A 84 7.33 -10.92 -2.66
C THR A 84 6.61 -9.61 -2.98
N VAL A 85 5.40 -9.37 -2.45
CA VAL A 85 4.72 -8.07 -2.61
C VAL A 85 5.59 -6.94 -2.08
N LEU A 86 6.08 -7.03 -0.85
CA LEU A 86 6.91 -5.98 -0.24
C LEU A 86 8.18 -5.72 -1.05
N LYS A 87 8.88 -6.79 -1.45
CA LYS A 87 10.11 -6.70 -2.24
C LYS A 87 9.87 -6.02 -3.59
N GLN A 88 8.84 -6.44 -4.30
CA GLN A 88 8.56 -5.94 -5.65
C GLN A 88 7.92 -4.56 -5.64
N ALA A 89 7.04 -4.26 -4.68
CA ALA A 89 6.48 -2.92 -4.49
C ALA A 89 7.60 -1.90 -4.20
N LYS A 90 8.54 -2.23 -3.30
CA LYS A 90 9.71 -1.38 -3.01
C LYS A 90 10.57 -1.15 -4.26
N ARG A 91 10.79 -2.19 -5.07
CA ARG A 91 11.53 -2.07 -6.34
C ARG A 91 10.80 -1.16 -7.32
N ALA A 92 9.50 -1.35 -7.51
CA ALA A 92 8.69 -0.51 -8.39
C ALA A 92 8.76 0.96 -7.98
N SER A 93 8.59 1.26 -6.69
CA SER A 93 8.71 2.63 -6.16
C SER A 93 10.11 3.22 -6.37
N SER A 94 11.18 2.45 -6.16
CA SER A 94 12.55 2.93 -6.39
C SER A 94 12.82 3.25 -7.85
N ASP A 95 12.36 2.39 -8.77
CA ASP A 95 12.54 2.62 -10.21
C ASP A 95 11.67 3.78 -10.72
N VAL A 96 10.47 3.98 -10.16
CA VAL A 96 9.67 5.20 -10.38
C VAL A 96 10.44 6.45 -9.94
N GLN A 97 11.03 6.46 -8.74
CA GLN A 97 11.80 7.60 -8.25
C GLN A 97 12.95 7.96 -9.20
N LYS A 98 13.65 6.96 -9.75
CA LYS A 98 14.72 7.19 -10.73
C LYS A 98 14.18 7.75 -12.04
N GLY A 99 13.08 7.21 -12.56
CA GLY A 99 12.44 7.72 -13.77
C GLY A 99 11.98 9.18 -13.63
N LEU A 100 11.38 9.52 -12.49
CA LEU A 100 11.02 10.91 -12.18
C LEU A 100 12.24 11.82 -12.03
N ALA A 101 13.31 11.34 -11.40
CA ALA A 101 14.55 12.12 -11.26
C ALA A 101 15.20 12.42 -12.62
N GLN A 102 15.13 11.48 -13.55
CA GLN A 102 15.68 11.64 -14.90
C GLN A 102 15.07 12.81 -15.68
N LEU A 103 13.83 13.18 -15.41
CA LEU A 103 13.20 14.38 -16.01
C LEU A 103 13.93 15.68 -15.66
N ASN A 104 14.72 15.70 -14.59
CA ASN A 104 15.47 16.86 -14.12
C ASN A 104 16.95 16.82 -14.53
N TYR A 105 17.37 15.83 -15.34
CA TYR A 105 18.75 15.77 -15.79
C TYR A 105 19.02 16.82 -16.88
N PRO A 106 20.20 17.47 -16.86
CA PRO A 106 20.56 18.43 -17.89
C PRO A 106 20.67 17.74 -19.25
N VAL A 107 20.10 18.36 -20.28
CA VAL A 107 20.23 17.88 -21.65
C VAL A 107 21.63 18.24 -22.14
N LEU A 108 22.47 17.22 -22.36
CA LEU A 108 23.76 17.40 -23.01
C LEU A 108 23.53 17.48 -24.52
N LYS A 109 23.95 18.58 -25.15
CA LYS A 109 24.07 18.63 -26.61
C LYS A 109 25.26 17.78 -27.05
N VAL A 110 25.04 16.91 -28.03
CA VAL A 110 26.08 16.15 -28.71
C VAL A 110 26.22 16.71 -30.11
N GLY A 111 27.34 17.39 -30.38
CA GLY A 111 27.58 18.09 -31.65
C GLY A 111 26.82 19.42 -31.78
N ASP A 112 27.23 20.20 -32.78
CA ASP A 112 26.58 21.46 -33.19
C ASP A 112 25.40 21.22 -34.14
#